data_AF-A0A920PTC3-F1
#
_entry.id   AF-A0A920PTC3-F1
#
_cell.length_a   1.000
_cell.length_b   1.000
_cell.length_c   1.000
_cell.angle_alpha   90.00
_cell.angle_beta   90.00
_cell.angle_gamma   90.00
#
_symmetry.space_group_name_H-M   'P 1'
#
loop_
_entity.id
_entity.type
_entity.pdbx_description
1 polymer ?
#
loop_
_entity_poly.entity_id
_entity_poly.type
_entity_poly.pdbx_seq_one_letter_code
_entity_poly.pdbx_strand_id
1 'polypeptide(L)'
;MVDSGQELPVDLEVTIRIERTGGENVAMEKSTIGRPNCGRIQPRVTAYEPKVQFNELVIGPAREYQLAIGSLPPTSTTNSYLYGLLHSQGQWNLTGHKDTKLDSMIEEQSSEFDDATRKEQLIEIQRRVLDQAYLFSPVTGASRWVFNNDLKGFEPNTALSEYNFWSRTWLNR
;
A
#
# COMPACT_ATOMS: atom_id res chain seq x y z
N MET A 1 -2.29 -30.02 -0.69
CA MET A 1 -0.99 -29.35 -0.43
C MET A 1 -0.20 -29.48 -1.72
N VAL A 2 -0.12 -28.42 -2.51
CA VAL A 2 0.62 -28.44 -3.79
C VAL A 2 2.07 -28.15 -3.46
N ASP A 3 2.94 -29.10 -3.75
CA ASP A 3 4.39 -28.93 -3.64
C ASP A 3 4.84 -27.97 -4.74
N SER A 4 5.45 -26.84 -4.37
CA SER A 4 5.90 -25.81 -5.31
C SER A 4 7.15 -26.25 -6.10
N GLY A 5 7.73 -27.42 -5.80
CA GLY A 5 8.92 -27.95 -6.46
C GLY A 5 10.20 -27.14 -6.19
N GLN A 6 10.15 -26.20 -5.24
CA GLN A 6 11.31 -25.40 -4.83
C GLN A 6 12.10 -26.12 -3.75
N GLU A 7 13.42 -26.24 -3.95
CA GLU A 7 14.32 -26.75 -2.92
C GLU A 7 14.35 -25.78 -1.72
N LEU A 8 14.20 -26.36 -0.54
CA LEU A 8 14.22 -25.62 0.72
C LEU A 8 15.64 -25.60 1.29
N PRO A 9 16.02 -24.51 1.99
CA PRO A 9 15.26 -23.29 2.24
C PRO A 9 15.21 -22.33 1.04
N VAL A 10 14.12 -21.59 0.89
CA VAL A 10 14.02 -20.50 -0.11
C VAL A 10 14.69 -19.25 0.43
N ASP A 11 15.71 -18.76 -0.27
CA ASP A 11 16.29 -17.46 0.01
C ASP A 11 15.39 -16.37 -0.59
N LEU A 12 14.95 -15.43 0.26
CA LEU A 12 14.03 -14.36 -0.12
C LEU A 12 14.67 -12.99 0.09
N GLU A 13 14.80 -12.19 -0.97
CA GLU A 13 15.27 -10.82 -0.89
C GLU A 13 14.13 -9.85 -0.57
N VAL A 14 14.28 -9.12 0.55
CA VAL A 14 13.32 -8.14 1.03
C VAL A 14 13.90 -6.73 0.90
N THR A 15 13.30 -5.95 0.01
CA THR A 15 13.63 -4.55 -0.28
C THR A 15 12.76 -3.63 0.59
N ILE A 16 13.39 -2.83 1.46
CA ILE A 16 12.66 -1.95 2.39
C ILE A 16 12.95 -0.47 2.11
N ARG A 17 11.88 0.32 2.01
CA ARG A 17 11.96 1.79 1.97
C ARG A 17 12.13 2.35 3.39
N ILE A 18 13.29 2.94 3.65
CA ILE A 18 13.53 3.67 4.91
C ILE A 18 13.14 5.14 4.77
N GLU A 19 12.35 5.67 5.69
CA GLU A 19 12.13 7.13 5.77
C GLU A 19 13.15 7.78 6.71
N ARG A 20 13.66 8.95 6.31
CA ARG A 20 14.75 9.69 6.98
C ARG A 20 14.45 10.07 8.44
N THR A 21 13.20 9.93 8.89
CA THR A 21 12.72 10.27 10.23
C THR A 21 12.41 9.05 11.11
N GLY A 22 12.72 7.82 10.70
CA GLY A 22 12.47 6.64 11.53
C GLY A 22 10.97 6.39 11.72
N GLY A 23 10.31 5.94 10.66
CA GLY A 23 8.88 5.64 10.66
C GLY A 23 8.53 4.21 11.10
N GLU A 24 7.23 3.89 11.05
CA GLU A 24 6.64 2.56 11.36
C GLU A 24 7.29 1.41 10.57
N ASN A 25 7.84 1.72 9.39
CA ASN A 25 8.59 0.77 8.56
C ASN A 25 9.84 0.21 9.26
N VAL A 26 10.50 0.98 10.15
CA VAL A 26 11.70 0.53 10.88
C VAL A 26 11.34 -0.46 12.01
N ALA A 27 10.15 -0.31 12.61
CA ALA A 27 9.64 -1.27 13.59
C ALA A 27 9.18 -2.57 12.91
N MET A 28 8.50 -2.46 11.77
CA MET A 28 8.18 -3.61 10.91
C MET A 28 9.44 -4.32 10.41
N GLU A 29 10.44 -3.56 9.95
CA GLU A 29 11.78 -4.03 9.58
C GLU A 29 12.37 -4.86 10.71
N LYS A 30 12.45 -4.31 11.93
CA LYS A 30 12.96 -5.04 13.11
C LYS A 30 12.16 -6.29 13.45
N SER A 31 10.83 -6.29 13.26
CA SER A 31 10.00 -7.47 13.52
C SER A 31 10.13 -8.55 12.43
N THR A 32 10.37 -8.13 11.18
CA THR A 32 10.48 -9.01 10.01
C THR A 32 11.88 -9.63 9.97
N ILE A 33 12.92 -8.82 10.21
CA ILE A 33 14.31 -9.26 10.41
C ILE A 33 14.43 -10.08 11.71
N GLY A 34 13.72 -9.69 12.76
CA GLY A 34 13.74 -10.32 14.09
C GLY A 34 13.04 -11.67 14.19
N ARG A 35 12.54 -12.23 13.08
CA ARG A 35 12.10 -13.63 12.98
C ARG A 35 13.17 -14.48 12.28
N PRO A 36 14.29 -14.81 12.96
CA PRO A 36 15.22 -15.78 12.42
C PRO A 36 14.50 -17.13 12.36
N ASN A 37 14.45 -17.71 11.17
CA ASN A 37 13.96 -19.06 10.91
C ASN A 37 12.47 -19.31 11.19
N CYS A 38 11.59 -18.78 10.34
CA CYS A 38 10.50 -19.63 9.86
C CYS A 38 11.17 -20.68 8.96
N GLY A 39 11.59 -21.83 9.48
CA GLY A 39 12.58 -22.79 8.94
C GLY A 39 12.45 -23.33 7.49
N ARG A 40 11.70 -22.66 6.63
CA ARG A 40 11.60 -22.85 5.18
C ARG A 40 11.99 -21.62 4.35
N ILE A 41 12.08 -20.43 4.95
CA ILE A 41 12.40 -19.16 4.27
C ILE A 41 13.56 -18.48 5.00
N GLN A 42 14.60 -18.11 4.25
CA GLN A 42 15.74 -17.31 4.74
C GLN A 42 15.67 -15.91 4.13
N PRO A 43 15.13 -14.91 4.85
CA PRO A 43 15.05 -13.56 4.33
C PRO A 43 16.41 -12.86 4.37
N ARG A 44 16.86 -12.33 3.24
CA ARG A 44 17.94 -11.35 3.16
C ARG A 44 17.33 -9.96 3.01
N VAL A 45 17.57 -9.10 3.98
CA VAL A 45 16.96 -7.76 4.01
C VAL A 45 17.96 -6.72 3.52
N THR A 46 17.54 -5.94 2.53
CA THR A 46 18.31 -4.81 1.99
C THR A 46 17.50 -3.52 2.14
N ALA A 47 18.04 -2.57 2.92
CA ALA A 47 17.42 -1.26 3.13
C ALA A 47 17.95 -0.25 2.12
N TYR A 48 17.05 0.49 1.46
CA TYR A 48 17.41 1.49 0.44
C TYR A 48 16.91 2.88 0.79
N GLU A 49 17.74 3.88 0.47
CA GLU A 49 17.33 5.28 0.64
C GLU A 49 16.12 5.63 -0.25
N PRO A 50 15.16 6.43 0.28
CA PRO A 50 13.78 6.46 -0.20
C PRO A 50 13.54 7.19 -1.52
N LYS A 51 14.50 7.97 -2.04
CA LYS A 51 14.23 8.91 -3.14
C LYS A 51 14.70 8.45 -4.52
N VAL A 52 15.83 7.75 -4.60
CA VAL A 52 16.42 7.34 -5.88
C VAL A 52 16.40 5.81 -5.99
N GLN A 53 17.08 5.13 -5.07
CA GLN A 53 17.30 3.69 -5.19
C GLN A 53 16.01 2.86 -5.03
N PHE A 54 15.19 3.13 -4.01
CA PHE A 54 13.93 2.38 -3.83
C PHE A 54 12.96 2.60 -5.00
N ASN A 55 12.85 3.83 -5.47
CA ASN A 55 11.95 4.16 -6.58
C ASN A 55 12.44 3.54 -7.89
N GLU A 56 13.73 3.54 -8.18
CA GLU A 56 14.29 2.88 -9.38
C GLU A 56 14.07 1.36 -9.36
N LEU A 57 14.29 0.73 -8.22
CA LEU A 57 14.21 -0.73 -8.06
C LEU A 57 12.77 -1.25 -8.03
N VAL A 58 11.84 -0.54 -7.38
CA VAL A 58 10.48 -1.05 -7.12
C VAL A 58 9.44 -0.44 -8.06
N ILE A 59 9.49 0.87 -8.27
CA ILE A 59 8.47 1.62 -9.04
C ILE A 59 8.94 1.84 -10.50
N GLY A 60 10.24 1.96 -10.69
CA GLY A 60 10.90 2.20 -11.96
C GLY A 60 10.87 1.00 -12.89
N PRO A 61 11.46 1.13 -14.09
CA PRO A 61 11.43 0.09 -15.10
C PRO A 61 12.23 -1.16 -14.71
N ALA A 62 13.16 -1.08 -13.75
CA ALA A 62 13.99 -2.21 -13.34
C ALA A 62 13.14 -3.32 -12.69
N ARG A 63 12.26 -2.96 -11.74
CA ARG A 63 11.39 -3.90 -11.00
C ARG A 63 12.17 -5.10 -10.42
N GLU A 64 13.36 -4.84 -9.92
CA GLU A 64 14.27 -5.85 -9.38
C GLU A 64 14.03 -6.02 -7.88
N TYR A 65 13.02 -6.81 -7.53
CA TYR A 65 12.75 -7.19 -6.14
C TYR A 65 11.91 -8.47 -6.08
N GLN A 66 11.98 -9.19 -4.95
CA GLN A 66 11.12 -10.33 -4.67
C GLN A 66 10.01 -9.96 -3.69
N LEU A 67 10.33 -9.17 -2.66
CA LEU A 67 9.37 -8.56 -1.75
C LEU A 67 9.75 -7.09 -1.51
N ALA A 68 8.79 -6.17 -1.64
CA ALA A 68 8.99 -4.76 -1.35
C ALA A 68 8.09 -4.29 -0.20
N ILE A 69 8.69 -3.61 0.78
CA ILE A 69 7.98 -2.97 1.89
C ILE A 69 8.19 -1.47 1.79
N GLY A 70 7.10 -0.73 1.59
CA GLY A 70 7.16 0.72 1.48
C GLY A 70 5.79 1.35 1.22
N SER A 71 5.78 2.67 1.09
CA SER A 71 4.57 3.42 0.78
C SER A 71 4.19 3.22 -0.68
N LEU A 72 2.90 2.96 -0.93
CA LEU A 72 2.36 2.95 -2.29
C LEU A 72 2.36 4.38 -2.88
N PRO A 73 2.46 4.52 -4.21
CA PRO A 73 2.19 5.77 -4.90
C PRO A 73 0.88 6.43 -4.41
N PRO A 74 0.86 7.76 -4.21
CA PRO A 74 -0.34 8.44 -3.73
C PRO A 74 -1.44 8.39 -4.79
N THR A 75 -2.62 7.92 -4.40
CA THR A 75 -3.82 7.89 -5.25
C THR A 75 -4.93 8.70 -4.60
N SER A 76 -5.64 9.49 -5.42
CA SER A 76 -6.62 10.47 -4.95
C SER A 76 -8.06 9.91 -4.92
N THR A 77 -8.36 8.92 -5.74
CA THR A 77 -9.70 8.34 -5.86
C THR A 77 -9.65 6.82 -5.85
N THR A 78 -10.77 6.17 -5.51
CA THR A 78 -10.92 4.71 -5.59
C THR A 78 -10.55 4.18 -6.97
N ASN A 79 -11.01 4.82 -8.05
CA ASN A 79 -10.71 4.36 -9.41
C ASN A 79 -9.22 4.53 -9.74
N SER A 80 -8.59 5.62 -9.31
CA SER A 80 -7.14 5.79 -9.49
C SER A 80 -6.32 4.76 -8.70
N TYR A 81 -6.80 4.34 -7.52
CA TYR A 81 -6.20 3.28 -6.73
C TYR A 81 -6.35 1.93 -7.42
N LEU A 82 -7.59 1.52 -7.73
CA LEU A 82 -7.88 0.24 -8.34
C LEU A 82 -7.19 0.09 -9.70
N TYR A 83 -7.36 1.07 -10.60
CA TYR A 83 -6.75 1.00 -11.91
C TYR A 83 -5.23 1.15 -11.86
N GLY A 84 -4.72 2.08 -11.06
CA GLY A 84 -3.29 2.36 -11.01
C GLY A 84 -2.47 1.21 -10.44
N LEU A 85 -2.93 0.60 -9.35
CA LEU A 85 -2.18 -0.38 -8.55
C LEU A 85 -2.60 -1.83 -8.77
N LEU A 86 -3.87 -2.08 -9.06
CA LEU A 86 -4.46 -3.42 -9.05
C LEU A 86 -4.91 -3.93 -10.42
N HIS A 87 -4.99 -3.06 -11.43
CA HIS A 87 -5.30 -3.49 -12.79
C HIS A 87 -4.04 -4.02 -13.47
N SER A 88 -4.15 -5.06 -14.29
CA SER A 88 -3.01 -5.68 -14.98
C SER A 88 -2.25 -4.68 -15.87
N GLN A 89 -2.95 -3.71 -16.45
CA GLN A 89 -2.41 -2.59 -17.25
C GLN A 89 -2.13 -1.32 -16.43
N GLY A 90 -2.25 -1.38 -15.11
CA GLY A 90 -1.98 -0.24 -14.22
C GLY A 90 -0.52 0.17 -14.28
N GLN A 91 -0.28 1.49 -14.35
CA GLN A 91 1.07 2.07 -14.34
C GLN A 91 1.90 1.66 -13.12
N TRP A 92 1.24 1.33 -12.00
CA TRP A 92 1.82 0.88 -10.76
C TRP A 92 1.37 -0.53 -10.38
N ASN A 93 1.12 -1.41 -11.35
CA ASN A 93 1.03 -2.85 -11.09
C ASN A 93 2.42 -3.38 -10.71
N LEU A 94 2.73 -3.27 -9.42
CA LEU A 94 4.03 -3.60 -8.85
C LEU A 94 4.30 -5.11 -8.92
N THR A 95 3.32 -5.94 -8.57
CA THR A 95 3.47 -7.41 -8.59
C THR A 95 3.58 -8.00 -10.00
N GLY A 96 3.26 -7.21 -11.04
CA GLY A 96 3.26 -7.67 -12.43
C GLY A 96 2.20 -8.75 -12.71
N HIS A 97 1.20 -8.87 -11.84
CA HIS A 97 0.15 -9.87 -11.97
C HIS A 97 -0.70 -9.62 -13.24
N LYS A 98 -1.30 -10.71 -13.73
CA LYS A 98 -2.24 -10.69 -14.86
C LYS A 98 -3.50 -11.42 -14.44
N ASP A 99 -4.52 -10.65 -14.12
CA ASP A 99 -5.77 -11.16 -13.58
C ASP A 99 -6.95 -10.55 -14.33
N THR A 100 -7.33 -11.20 -15.43
CA THR A 100 -8.42 -10.70 -16.29
C THR A 100 -9.75 -10.59 -15.57
N LYS A 101 -9.99 -11.41 -14.54
CA LYS A 101 -11.21 -11.31 -13.73
C LYS A 101 -11.17 -10.09 -12.83
N LEU A 102 -10.03 -9.82 -12.19
CA LEU A 102 -9.86 -8.59 -11.41
C LEU A 102 -9.98 -7.35 -12.30
N ASP A 103 -9.39 -7.38 -13.49
CA ASP A 103 -9.49 -6.31 -14.48
C ASP A 103 -10.96 -5.99 -14.80
N SER A 104 -11.75 -7.00 -15.17
CA SER A 104 -13.18 -6.82 -15.44
C SER A 104 -13.95 -6.28 -14.24
N MET A 105 -13.68 -6.79 -13.02
CA MET A 105 -14.35 -6.28 -11.81
C MET A 105 -14.05 -4.78 -11.57
N ILE A 106 -12.80 -4.35 -11.81
CA ILE A 106 -12.39 -2.96 -11.67
C ILE A 106 -13.08 -2.07 -12.72
N GLU A 107 -13.16 -2.55 -13.96
CA GLU A 107 -13.82 -1.85 -15.07
C GLU A 107 -15.34 -1.74 -14.85
N GLU A 108 -15.98 -2.82 -14.40
CA GLU A 108 -17.42 -2.85 -14.08
C GLU A 108 -17.78 -1.84 -12.98
N GLN A 109 -17.09 -1.85 -11.83
CA GLN A 109 -17.40 -0.89 -10.76
C GLN A 109 -17.11 0.56 -11.15
N SER A 110 -16.26 0.79 -12.15
CA SER A 110 -15.94 2.15 -12.62
C SER A 110 -17.07 2.78 -13.42
N SER A 111 -17.94 1.94 -14.00
CA SER A 111 -19.10 2.35 -14.80
C SER A 111 -20.43 2.22 -14.05
N GLU A 112 -20.39 1.79 -12.78
CA GLU A 112 -21.58 1.63 -11.93
C GLU A 112 -22.02 2.99 -11.33
N PHE A 113 -23.31 3.29 -11.48
CA PHE A 113 -23.92 4.54 -11.02
C PHE A 113 -24.75 4.36 -9.75
N ASP A 114 -25.17 3.13 -9.43
CA ASP A 114 -25.85 2.81 -8.18
C ASP A 114 -24.84 2.61 -7.05
N ASP A 115 -24.89 3.47 -6.03
CA ASP A 115 -23.93 3.45 -4.92
C ASP A 115 -23.96 2.15 -4.10
N ALA A 116 -25.13 1.51 -3.96
CA ALA A 116 -25.25 0.26 -3.20
C ALA A 116 -24.61 -0.90 -3.97
N THR A 117 -24.90 -0.99 -5.26
CA THR A 117 -24.31 -1.97 -6.18
C THR A 117 -22.80 -1.78 -6.26
N ARG A 118 -22.34 -0.54 -6.43
CA ARG A 118 -20.91 -0.21 -6.49
C ARG A 118 -20.18 -0.60 -5.21
N LYS A 119 -20.80 -0.39 -4.05
CA LYS A 119 -20.24 -0.80 -2.76
C LYS A 119 -20.06 -2.32 -2.68
N GLU A 120 -21.03 -3.11 -3.14
CA GLU A 120 -20.92 -4.57 -3.16
C GLU A 120 -19.80 -5.04 -4.09
N GLN A 121 -19.70 -4.46 -5.29
CA GLN A 121 -18.61 -4.74 -6.23
C GLN A 121 -17.23 -4.43 -5.63
N LEU A 122 -17.09 -3.30 -4.91
CA LEU A 122 -15.84 -2.94 -4.22
C LEU A 122 -15.46 -3.96 -3.14
N ILE A 123 -16.42 -4.51 -2.40
CA ILE A 123 -16.16 -5.56 -1.41
C ILE A 123 -15.66 -6.85 -2.09
N GLU A 124 -16.25 -7.24 -3.21
CA GLU A 124 -15.80 -8.40 -3.98
C GLU A 124 -14.37 -8.21 -4.52
N ILE A 125 -14.04 -7.01 -4.99
CA ILE A 125 -12.66 -6.67 -5.40
C ILE A 125 -11.70 -6.84 -4.22
N GLN A 126 -12.04 -6.32 -3.04
CA GLN A 126 -11.21 -6.46 -1.85
C GLN A 126 -10.97 -7.94 -1.48
N ARG A 127 -12.02 -8.76 -1.52
CA ARG A 127 -11.92 -10.21 -1.28
C ARG A 127 -10.97 -10.88 -2.27
N ARG A 128 -11.12 -10.60 -3.56
CA ARG A 128 -10.23 -11.15 -4.61
C ARG A 128 -8.77 -10.76 -4.40
N VAL A 129 -8.50 -9.49 -4.09
CA VAL A 129 -7.15 -9.00 -3.83
C VAL A 129 -6.52 -9.69 -2.62
N LEU A 130 -7.31 -9.95 -1.57
CA LEU A 130 -6.87 -10.70 -0.39
C LEU A 130 -6.60 -12.17 -0.72
N ASP A 131 -7.48 -12.84 -1.47
CA ASP A 131 -7.33 -14.24 -1.85
C ASP A 131 -6.09 -14.48 -2.73
N GLN A 132 -5.74 -13.52 -3.58
CA GLN A 132 -4.56 -13.60 -4.42
C GLN A 132 -3.28 -13.06 -3.74
N ALA A 133 -3.40 -12.44 -2.58
CA ALA A 133 -2.30 -11.86 -1.80
C ALA A 133 -1.41 -10.88 -2.58
N TYR A 134 -1.98 -10.07 -3.48
CA TYR A 134 -1.21 -9.11 -4.29
C TYR A 134 -0.61 -7.96 -3.47
N LEU A 135 -1.30 -7.53 -2.41
CA LEU A 135 -0.86 -6.46 -1.54
C LEU A 135 -1.18 -6.81 -0.09
N PHE A 136 -0.24 -6.54 0.79
CA PHE A 136 -0.44 -6.62 2.23
C PHE A 136 -0.13 -5.26 2.85
N SER A 137 -1.16 -4.62 3.42
CA SER A 137 -1.04 -3.34 4.10
C SER A 137 -1.25 -3.54 5.61
N PRO A 138 -0.19 -3.87 6.37
CA PRO A 138 -0.30 -4.15 7.80
C PRO A 138 -0.53 -2.92 8.65
N VAL A 139 -0.23 -1.72 8.14
CA VAL A 139 -0.33 -0.46 8.88
C VAL A 139 -0.85 0.63 7.95
N THR A 140 -1.95 1.27 8.34
CA THR A 140 -2.37 2.55 7.77
C THR A 140 -1.75 3.65 8.63
N GLY A 141 -0.85 4.46 8.03
CA GLY A 141 -0.15 5.50 8.78
C GLY A 141 -1.12 6.44 9.51
N ALA A 142 -0.88 6.69 10.79
CA ALA A 142 -1.72 7.58 11.59
C ALA A 142 -1.24 9.03 11.48
N SER A 143 -2.13 9.94 11.06
CA SER A 143 -1.86 11.38 11.17
C SER A 143 -2.07 11.85 12.60
N ARG A 144 -1.04 12.44 13.20
CA ARG A 144 -1.09 13.00 14.56
C ARG A 144 -1.07 14.51 14.49
N TRP A 145 -2.07 15.14 15.08
CA TRP A 145 -2.21 16.59 15.13
C TRP A 145 -2.04 17.09 16.56
N VAL A 146 -1.29 18.17 16.73
CA VAL A 146 -1.12 18.86 18.02
C VAL A 146 -1.62 20.29 17.84
N PHE A 147 -2.59 20.70 18.65
CA PHE A 147 -3.21 22.02 18.59
C PHE A 147 -3.58 22.50 19.99
N ASN A 148 -3.77 23.82 20.14
CA ASN A 148 -4.22 24.42 21.40
C ASN A 148 -5.73 24.17 21.59
N ASN A 149 -6.16 23.95 22.83
CA ASN A 149 -7.56 23.81 23.24
C ASN A 149 -8.45 25.01 22.87
N ASP A 150 -7.86 26.18 22.66
CA ASP A 150 -8.57 27.39 22.22
C ASP A 150 -9.05 27.31 20.76
N LEU A 151 -8.46 26.42 19.96
CA LEU A 151 -8.86 26.15 18.58
C LEU A 151 -10.13 25.31 18.54
N LYS A 152 -11.18 25.87 17.94
CA LYS A 152 -12.48 25.23 17.75
C LYS A 152 -12.77 25.01 16.27
N GLY A 153 -13.66 24.06 15.98
CA GLY A 153 -14.01 23.67 14.60
C GLY A 153 -12.89 22.94 13.85
N PHE A 154 -11.87 22.45 14.56
CA PHE A 154 -10.73 21.74 13.97
C PHE A 154 -11.03 20.26 13.78
N GLU A 155 -11.51 19.93 12.59
CA GLU A 155 -11.79 18.55 12.13
C GLU A 155 -10.91 18.26 10.90
N PRO A 156 -9.60 17.98 11.08
CA PRO A 156 -8.68 17.81 9.96
C PRO A 156 -9.03 16.57 9.13
N ASN A 157 -9.13 16.75 7.82
CA ASN A 157 -9.20 15.68 6.83
C ASN A 157 -7.97 15.77 5.93
N THR A 158 -7.17 14.71 5.87
CA THR A 158 -5.99 14.65 4.99
C THR A 158 -6.30 14.02 3.63
N ALA A 159 -7.54 13.56 3.41
CA ALA A 159 -7.92 13.07 2.09
C ALA A 159 -7.70 14.18 1.06
N LEU A 160 -7.10 13.82 -0.08
CA LEU A 160 -6.90 14.72 -1.22
C LEU A 160 -6.12 16.01 -0.93
N SER A 161 -5.37 16.10 0.18
CA SER A 161 -4.79 17.37 0.65
C SER A 161 -5.84 18.48 0.80
N GLU A 162 -7.06 18.15 1.24
CA GLU A 162 -8.10 19.13 1.46
C GLU A 162 -7.75 20.05 2.63
N TYR A 163 -7.55 21.33 2.35
CA TYR A 163 -7.29 22.36 3.37
C TYR A 163 -8.58 23.06 3.83
N ASN A 164 -9.76 22.61 3.39
CA ASN A 164 -11.03 23.30 3.63
C ASN A 164 -11.36 23.36 5.13
N PHE A 165 -10.92 22.39 5.93
CA PHE A 165 -11.13 22.40 7.37
C PHE A 165 -10.63 23.68 8.04
N TRP A 166 -9.57 24.34 7.52
CA TRP A 166 -9.09 25.63 8.04
C TRP A 166 -10.14 26.74 7.95
N SER A 167 -10.99 26.74 6.92
CA SER A 167 -12.05 27.75 6.75
C SER A 167 -13.12 27.72 7.84
N ARG A 168 -13.21 26.60 8.57
CA ARG A 168 -14.19 26.35 9.61
C ARG A 168 -13.61 26.45 11.02
N THR A 169 -12.32 26.78 11.13
CA THR A 169 -11.64 26.93 12.42
C THR A 169 -11.78 28.33 12.97
N TRP A 170 -11.90 28.45 14.29
CA TRP A 170 -11.84 29.74 14.99
C TRP A 170 -11.17 29.57 16.36
N LEU A 171 -10.78 30.69 16.97
CA LEU A 171 -10.26 30.73 18.33
C LEU A 171 -11.35 31.23 19.26
N ASN A 172 -11.59 30.52 20.37
CA ASN A 172 -12.30 31.12 21.50
C ASN A 172 -11.37 32.14 22.16
N ARG A 173 -11.76 33.40 22.12
CA ARG A 173 -11.15 34.47 22.92
C ARG A 173 -11.94 34.69 24.19
#